data_AF-A0AAU6R3J4-F1
#
_entry.id   AF-A0AAU6R3J4-F1
#
_cell.length_a   1.000
_cell.length_b   1.000
_cell.length_c   1.000
_cell.angle_alpha   90.00
_cell.angle_beta   90.00
_cell.angle_gamma   90.00
#
_symmetry.space_group_name_H-M   'P 1'
#
loop_
_entity.id
_entity.type
_entity.pdbx_description
1 polymer ?
#
loop_
_entity_poly.entity_id
_entity_poly.type
_entity_poly.pdbx_seq_one_letter_code
_entity_poly.pdbx_strand_id
1 'polypeptide(L)'
;METAPEAGRSYLRTALANNGSLPNLVASLTEARDSLEAYLTLGQISGRCGLTLAEREVVQITAATIHGCACCVAGHTAIALKKPDLASDLVTAFRGNRPLSDTRLNTIAIFTRSVIAMHGAVDGQSLEEFRNAGLTEANALEIELGVSLATLCNFANNLTQNEMNAELQDFRWTPT
;
A
#
# COMPACT_ATOMS: atom_id res chain seq x y z
N MET A 1 -19.89 11.43 -3.46
CA MET A 1 -19.22 11.63 -4.76
C MET A 1 -19.28 13.09 -5.20
N GLU A 2 -20.44 13.75 -5.12
CA GLU A 2 -20.61 15.18 -5.46
C GLU A 2 -19.82 16.14 -4.56
N THR A 3 -19.62 15.77 -3.29
CA THR A 3 -18.88 16.58 -2.29
C THR A 3 -17.35 16.39 -2.32
N ALA A 4 -16.83 15.44 -3.11
CA ALA A 4 -15.40 15.18 -3.19
C ALA A 4 -14.67 16.21 -4.07
N PRO A 5 -13.38 16.51 -3.80
CA PRO A 5 -12.55 17.38 -4.66
C PRO A 5 -12.49 16.89 -6.11
N GLU A 6 -12.49 17.81 -7.08
CA GLU A 6 -12.53 17.50 -8.51
C GLU A 6 -11.42 16.53 -8.95
N ALA A 7 -10.18 16.77 -8.51
CA ALA A 7 -9.03 15.91 -8.80
C ALA A 7 -9.24 14.44 -8.35
N GLY A 8 -9.99 14.24 -7.27
CA GLY A 8 -10.26 12.93 -6.68
C GLY A 8 -11.47 12.19 -7.28
N ARG A 9 -12.40 12.89 -7.95
CA ARG A 9 -13.67 12.29 -8.43
C ARG A 9 -13.46 11.16 -9.44
N SER A 10 -12.46 11.29 -10.32
CA SER A 10 -12.13 10.23 -11.27
C SER A 10 -11.62 8.97 -10.57
N TYR A 11 -10.74 9.12 -9.57
CA TYR A 11 -10.26 7.99 -8.79
C TYR A 11 -11.41 7.29 -8.06
N LEU A 12 -12.28 8.05 -7.40
CA LEU A 12 -13.42 7.46 -6.68
C LEU A 12 -14.35 6.66 -7.60
N ARG A 13 -14.62 7.17 -8.81
CA ARG A 13 -15.40 6.42 -9.82
C ARG A 13 -14.71 5.13 -10.23
N THR A 14 -13.42 5.18 -10.52
CA THR A 14 -12.63 3.99 -10.88
C THR A 14 -12.56 2.97 -9.74
N ALA A 15 -12.32 3.43 -8.50
CA ALA A 15 -12.26 2.57 -7.32
C ALA A 15 -13.62 1.88 -7.07
N LEU A 16 -14.72 2.65 -7.13
CA LEU A 16 -16.07 2.10 -7.01
C LEU A 16 -16.38 1.10 -8.12
N ALA A 17 -16.01 1.39 -9.37
CA ALA A 17 -16.23 0.49 -10.49
C ALA A 17 -15.44 -0.83 -10.37
N ASN A 18 -14.20 -0.77 -9.88
CA ASN A 18 -13.32 -1.93 -9.76
C ASN A 18 -13.61 -2.80 -8.53
N ASN A 19 -14.20 -2.21 -7.48
CA ASN A 19 -14.35 -2.84 -6.18
C ASN A 19 -15.80 -3.00 -5.70
N GLY A 20 -16.77 -2.34 -6.35
CA GLY A 20 -18.18 -2.37 -5.96
C GLY A 20 -18.53 -1.49 -4.75
N SER A 21 -17.56 -1.17 -3.90
CA SER A 21 -17.69 -0.24 -2.77
C SER A 21 -16.46 0.69 -2.65
N LEU A 22 -16.62 1.79 -1.92
CA LEU A 22 -15.50 2.64 -1.51
C LEU A 22 -15.00 2.22 -0.12
N PRO A 23 -13.68 2.26 0.15
CA PRO A 23 -13.16 1.99 1.48
C PRO A 23 -13.71 2.98 2.50
N ASN A 24 -14.00 2.52 3.73
CA ASN A 24 -14.45 3.38 4.84
C ASN A 24 -13.46 4.50 5.16
N LEU A 25 -12.16 4.28 4.87
CA LEU A 25 -11.13 5.32 4.88
C LEU A 25 -11.54 6.59 4.11
N VAL A 26 -12.14 6.44 2.93
CA VAL A 26 -12.54 7.57 2.09
C VAL A 26 -13.59 8.41 2.80
N ALA A 27 -14.52 7.77 3.53
CA ALA A 27 -15.53 8.48 4.31
C ALA A 27 -14.88 9.30 5.43
N SER A 28 -13.97 8.71 6.20
CA SER A 28 -13.32 9.41 7.32
C SER A 28 -12.41 10.55 6.86
N LEU A 29 -11.78 10.42 5.69
CA LEU A 29 -10.99 11.51 5.10
C LEU A 29 -11.86 12.69 4.62
N THR A 30 -13.18 12.54 4.45
CA THR A 30 -14.03 13.67 4.03
C THR A 30 -14.13 14.78 5.08
N GLU A 31 -13.84 14.47 6.34
CA GLU A 31 -13.72 15.46 7.43
C GLU A 31 -12.53 16.42 7.22
N ALA A 32 -11.52 16.00 6.44
CA ALA A 32 -10.34 16.80 6.11
C ALA A 32 -10.10 16.79 4.59
N ARG A 33 -10.73 17.73 3.89
CA ARG A 33 -10.70 17.85 2.42
C ARG A 33 -9.30 17.68 1.82
N ASP A 34 -8.31 18.38 2.37
CA ASP A 34 -6.96 18.38 1.80
C ASP A 34 -6.26 17.03 2.00
N SER A 35 -6.55 16.33 3.11
CA SER A 35 -6.08 14.97 3.34
C SER A 35 -6.70 13.97 2.37
N LEU A 36 -8.01 14.11 2.09
CA LEU A 36 -8.68 13.31 1.07
C LEU A 36 -8.08 13.56 -0.32
N GLU A 37 -7.87 14.82 -0.68
CA GLU A 37 -7.27 15.17 -1.97
C GLU A 37 -5.85 14.61 -2.11
N ALA A 38 -5.03 14.75 -1.07
CA ALA A 38 -3.68 14.19 -1.02
C ALA A 38 -3.70 12.67 -1.21
N TYR A 39 -4.54 11.94 -0.48
CA TYR A 39 -4.66 10.49 -0.58
C TYR A 39 -5.04 10.04 -2.01
N LEU A 40 -6.08 10.65 -2.58
CA LEU A 40 -6.56 10.28 -3.92
C LEU A 40 -5.52 10.62 -5.00
N THR A 41 -4.88 11.79 -4.90
CA THR A 41 -3.89 12.25 -5.87
C THR A 41 -2.61 11.43 -5.79
N LEU A 42 -2.08 11.18 -4.59
CA LEU A 42 -0.91 10.32 -4.40
C LEU A 42 -1.21 8.88 -4.84
N GLY A 43 -2.40 8.36 -4.59
CA GLY A 43 -2.83 7.06 -5.11
C GLY A 43 -2.79 6.99 -6.65
N GLN A 44 -3.25 8.04 -7.34
CA GLN A 44 -3.14 8.13 -8.81
C GLN A 44 -1.70 8.28 -9.30
N ILE A 45 -0.84 9.00 -8.58
CA ILE A 45 0.58 9.18 -8.92
C ILE A 45 1.33 7.85 -8.74
N SER A 46 1.16 7.20 -7.58
CA SER A 46 1.71 5.87 -7.31
C SER A 46 1.19 4.83 -8.31
N GLY A 47 -0.08 4.92 -8.71
CA GLY A 47 -0.71 4.09 -9.74
C GLY A 47 -0.08 4.15 -11.14
N ARG A 48 0.79 5.13 -11.41
CA ARG A 48 1.50 5.30 -12.70
C ARG A 48 3.02 5.39 -12.57
N CYS A 49 3.59 5.09 -11.40
CA CYS A 49 5.04 5.02 -11.24
C CYS A 49 5.63 3.79 -11.96
N GLY A 50 6.97 3.69 -11.98
CA GLY A 50 7.73 2.63 -12.62
C GLY A 50 7.62 1.26 -11.96
N LEU A 51 7.11 1.16 -10.73
CA LEU A 51 6.79 -0.11 -10.08
C LEU A 51 5.55 -0.76 -10.73
N THR A 52 5.67 -2.05 -11.00
CA THR A 52 4.54 -2.91 -11.38
C THR A 52 3.51 -2.97 -10.26
N LEU A 53 2.30 -3.42 -10.59
CA LEU A 53 1.26 -3.58 -9.58
C LEU A 53 1.69 -4.54 -8.45
N ALA A 54 2.32 -5.68 -8.80
CA ALA A 54 2.83 -6.63 -7.82
C ALA A 54 3.80 -5.98 -6.83
N GLU A 55 4.76 -5.20 -7.34
CA GLU A 55 5.74 -4.49 -6.53
C GLU A 55 5.07 -3.44 -5.62
N ARG A 56 4.09 -2.70 -6.13
CA ARG A 56 3.34 -1.72 -5.32
C ARG A 56 2.55 -2.38 -4.20
N GLU A 57 1.88 -3.50 -4.47
CA GLU A 57 1.15 -4.22 -3.41
C GLU A 57 2.09 -4.80 -2.36
N VAL A 58 3.31 -5.23 -2.74
CA VAL A 58 4.35 -5.62 -1.77
C VAL A 58 4.72 -4.45 -0.86
N VAL A 59 4.95 -3.26 -1.41
CA VAL A 59 5.23 -2.05 -0.61
C VAL A 59 4.07 -1.74 0.34
N GLN A 60 2.84 -1.68 -0.18
CA GLN A 60 1.67 -1.29 0.58
C GLN A 60 1.34 -2.28 1.71
N ILE A 61 1.40 -3.59 1.47
CA ILE A 61 1.11 -4.60 2.50
C ILE A 61 2.24 -4.68 3.51
N THR A 62 3.50 -4.56 3.09
CA THR A 62 4.64 -4.49 4.00
C THR A 62 4.51 -3.29 4.93
N ALA A 63 4.22 -2.10 4.39
CA ALA A 63 4.00 -0.91 5.20
C ALA A 63 2.77 -1.04 6.12
N ALA A 64 1.66 -1.58 5.62
CA ALA A 64 0.44 -1.77 6.40
C ALA A 64 0.59 -2.74 7.58
N THR A 65 1.35 -3.82 7.40
CA THR A 65 1.65 -4.76 8.48
C THR A 65 2.54 -4.13 9.54
N ILE A 66 3.56 -3.34 9.16
CA ILE A 66 4.42 -2.61 10.09
C ILE A 66 3.66 -1.51 10.83
N HIS A 67 2.82 -0.74 10.13
CA HIS A 67 2.00 0.32 10.73
C HIS A 67 0.82 -0.24 11.56
N GLY A 68 0.56 -1.55 11.50
CA GLY A 68 -0.55 -2.19 12.20
C GLY A 68 -1.94 -1.83 11.68
N CYS A 69 -2.10 -1.45 10.41
CA CYS A 69 -3.41 -1.10 9.84
C CYS A 69 -4.13 -2.33 9.27
N ALA A 70 -5.03 -2.94 10.05
CA ALA A 70 -5.77 -4.14 9.63
C ALA A 70 -6.64 -3.92 8.39
N CYS A 71 -7.34 -2.78 8.30
CA CYS A 71 -8.16 -2.42 7.13
C CYS A 71 -7.31 -2.29 5.85
N CYS A 72 -6.11 -1.73 5.98
CA CYS A 72 -5.19 -1.54 4.86
C CYS A 72 -4.61 -2.88 4.40
N VAL A 73 -4.21 -3.75 5.33
CA VAL A 73 -3.76 -5.11 4.99
C VAL A 73 -4.87 -5.87 4.26
N ALA A 74 -6.10 -5.83 4.76
CA ALA A 74 -7.24 -6.50 4.12
C ALA A 74 -7.56 -5.92 2.73
N GLY A 75 -7.61 -4.60 2.59
CA GLY A 75 -7.90 -3.92 1.32
C GLY A 75 -6.86 -4.23 0.24
N HIS A 76 -5.57 -4.11 0.58
CA HIS A 76 -4.50 -4.44 -0.37
C HIS A 76 -4.42 -5.95 -0.66
N THR A 77 -4.76 -6.81 0.30
CA THR A 77 -4.91 -8.25 0.03
C THR A 77 -5.97 -8.54 -1.02
N ALA A 78 -7.13 -7.88 -0.92
CA ALA A 78 -8.21 -8.03 -1.90
C ALA A 78 -7.78 -7.58 -3.30
N ILE A 79 -6.97 -6.53 -3.41
CA ILE A 79 -6.41 -6.05 -4.68
C ILE A 79 -5.39 -7.05 -5.22
N ALA A 80 -4.46 -7.50 -4.37
CA ALA A 80 -3.42 -8.44 -4.75
C ALA A 80 -3.99 -9.74 -5.31
N LEU A 81 -4.98 -10.33 -4.63
CA LEU A 81 -5.58 -11.62 -5.03
C LEU A 81 -6.44 -11.53 -6.32
N LYS A 82 -6.77 -10.34 -6.81
CA LYS A 82 -7.39 -10.16 -8.14
C LYS A 82 -6.38 -10.30 -9.29
N LYS A 83 -5.09 -10.49 -8.99
CA LYS A 83 -4.01 -10.45 -9.98
C LYS A 83 -3.38 -11.84 -10.17
N PRO A 84 -3.34 -12.37 -11.41
CA PRO A 84 -2.83 -13.72 -11.66
C PRO A 84 -1.37 -13.94 -11.23
N ASP A 85 -0.57 -12.88 -11.26
CA ASP A 85 0.85 -12.83 -10.90
C ASP A 85 1.12 -12.78 -9.39
N LEU A 86 0.08 -12.57 -8.56
CA LEU A 86 0.19 -12.58 -7.09
C LEU A 86 -0.52 -13.81 -6.52
N ALA A 87 0.17 -14.95 -6.56
CA ALA A 87 -0.35 -16.20 -6.00
C ALA A 87 -0.68 -16.05 -4.49
N SER A 88 -1.70 -16.79 -4.03
CA SER A 88 -2.19 -16.73 -2.63
C SER A 88 -1.09 -17.00 -1.59
N ASP A 89 -0.15 -17.89 -1.88
CA ASP A 89 0.96 -18.21 -0.98
C ASP A 89 1.92 -17.04 -0.81
N LEU A 90 2.18 -16.32 -1.92
CA LEU A 90 2.98 -15.11 -1.91
C LEU A 90 2.28 -14.04 -1.07
N VAL A 91 0.97 -13.85 -1.28
CA VAL A 91 0.15 -12.91 -0.51
C VAL A 91 0.14 -13.21 0.99
N THR A 92 0.02 -14.49 1.33
CA THR A 92 0.11 -14.96 2.71
C THR A 92 1.50 -14.69 3.29
N ALA A 93 2.57 -14.83 2.50
CA ALA A 93 3.93 -14.57 2.96
C ALA A 93 4.14 -13.09 3.31
N PHE A 94 3.79 -12.13 2.44
CA PHE A 94 3.95 -10.72 2.80
C PHE A 94 2.99 -10.23 3.89
N ARG A 95 1.77 -10.78 3.99
CA ARG A 95 0.87 -10.53 5.14
C ARG A 95 1.45 -10.96 6.48
N GLY A 96 2.28 -12.01 6.48
CA GLY A 96 2.94 -12.56 7.66
C GLY A 96 4.38 -12.08 7.86
N ASN A 97 4.82 -11.07 7.11
CA ASN A 97 6.19 -10.56 7.12
C ASN A 97 7.26 -11.66 6.89
N ARG A 98 6.95 -12.67 6.07
CA ARG A 98 7.85 -13.79 5.75
C ARG A 98 8.66 -13.50 4.48
N PRO A 99 9.83 -14.14 4.30
CA PRO A 99 10.57 -14.07 3.04
C PRO A 99 9.73 -14.52 1.85
N LEU A 100 9.92 -13.86 0.70
CA LEU A 100 9.25 -14.18 -0.55
C LEU A 100 10.17 -15.03 -1.43
N SER A 101 9.59 -15.96 -2.19
CA SER A 101 10.33 -16.83 -3.12
C SER A 101 10.85 -16.09 -4.35
N ASP A 102 10.17 -15.02 -4.76
CA ASP A 102 10.64 -14.11 -5.81
C ASP A 102 11.69 -13.16 -5.23
N THR A 103 12.92 -13.24 -5.74
CA THR A 103 14.07 -12.44 -5.26
C THR A 103 13.82 -10.94 -5.35
N ARG A 104 13.19 -10.48 -6.42
CA ARG A 104 12.96 -9.04 -6.66
C ARG A 104 11.91 -8.51 -5.71
N LEU A 105 10.77 -9.19 -5.57
CA LEU A 105 9.72 -8.83 -4.62
C LEU A 105 10.22 -8.93 -3.18
N ASN A 106 11.01 -9.96 -2.85
CA ASN A 106 11.61 -10.10 -1.53
C ASN A 106 12.53 -8.92 -1.21
N THR A 107 13.34 -8.49 -2.18
CA THR A 107 14.23 -7.33 -2.03
C THR A 107 13.43 -6.05 -1.79
N ILE A 108 12.33 -5.84 -2.51
CA ILE A 108 11.43 -4.69 -2.29
C ILE A 108 10.80 -4.74 -0.91
N ALA A 109 10.37 -5.91 -0.43
CA ALA A 109 9.82 -6.07 0.92
C ALA A 109 10.87 -5.74 1.99
N ILE A 110 12.10 -6.25 1.85
CA ILE A 110 13.22 -5.95 2.75
C ILE A 110 13.52 -4.46 2.74
N PHE A 111 13.68 -3.87 1.56
CA PHE A 111 14.00 -2.46 1.43
C PHE A 111 12.90 -1.56 2.01
N THR A 112 11.62 -1.89 1.78
CA THR A 112 10.48 -1.18 2.36
C THR A 112 10.53 -1.20 3.90
N ARG A 113 10.85 -2.36 4.50
CA ARG A 113 11.06 -2.46 5.95
C ARG A 113 12.20 -1.55 6.43
N SER A 114 13.34 -1.55 5.72
CA SER A 114 14.49 -0.71 6.06
C SER A 114 14.16 0.78 5.96
N VAL A 115 13.47 1.21 4.89
CA VAL A 115 13.02 2.61 4.73
C VAL A 115 12.17 3.04 5.92
N ILE A 116 11.20 2.21 6.34
CA ILE A 116 10.33 2.52 7.47
C ILE A 116 11.12 2.52 8.78
N ALA A 117 11.91 1.47 9.06
CA ALA A 117 12.63 1.32 10.32
C ALA A 117 13.74 2.38 10.53
N MET A 118 14.35 2.85 9.44
CA MET A 118 15.47 3.80 9.48
C MET A 118 15.04 5.22 9.08
N HIS A 119 13.74 5.47 8.91
CA HIS A 119 13.20 6.76 8.48
C HIS A 119 13.89 7.27 7.18
N GLY A 120 14.11 6.36 6.23
CA GLY A 120 14.78 6.63 4.96
C GLY A 120 16.32 6.65 5.00
N ALA A 121 16.95 6.63 6.18
CA ALA A 121 18.40 6.57 6.33
C ALA A 121 18.95 5.14 6.17
N VAL A 122 18.60 4.48 5.06
CA VAL A 122 18.99 3.09 4.75
C VAL A 122 20.52 2.99 4.59
N ASP A 123 21.13 1.96 5.18
CA ASP A 123 22.58 1.78 5.12
C ASP A 123 23.10 1.42 3.72
N GLY A 124 24.41 1.61 3.53
CA GLY A 124 25.06 1.41 2.23
C GLY A 124 25.00 -0.04 1.74
N GLN A 125 25.03 -1.02 2.66
CA GLN A 125 24.93 -2.44 2.32
C GLN A 125 23.55 -2.78 1.76
N SER A 126 22.49 -2.32 2.42
CA SER A 126 21.10 -2.52 1.98
C SER A 126 20.83 -1.86 0.62
N LEU A 127 21.41 -0.67 0.37
CA LEU A 127 21.34 -0.01 -0.92
C LEU A 127 22.10 -0.77 -2.02
N GLU A 128 23.24 -1.38 -1.69
CA GLU A 128 24.00 -2.21 -2.63
C GLU A 128 23.24 -3.50 -2.99
N GLU A 129 22.68 -4.19 -1.99
CA GLU A 129 21.83 -5.38 -2.19
C GLU A 129 20.60 -5.04 -3.07
N PHE A 130 19.98 -3.89 -2.83
CA PHE A 130 18.88 -3.37 -3.64
C PHE A 130 19.28 -3.19 -5.11
N ARG A 131 20.42 -2.56 -5.38
CA ARG A 131 20.95 -2.38 -6.74
C ARG A 131 21.33 -3.70 -7.40
N ASN A 132 21.92 -4.63 -6.66
CA ASN A 132 22.29 -5.95 -7.15
C ASN A 132 21.08 -6.79 -7.56
N ALA A 133 19.88 -6.52 -7.02
CA ALA A 133 18.62 -7.09 -7.47
C ALA A 133 18.03 -6.42 -8.74
N GLY A 134 18.78 -5.51 -9.38
CA GLY A 134 18.36 -4.78 -10.58
C GLY A 134 17.33 -3.69 -10.29
N LEU A 135 17.25 -3.18 -9.06
CA LEU A 135 16.42 -2.04 -8.71
C LEU A 135 17.23 -0.74 -8.81
N THR A 136 16.57 0.32 -9.24
CA THR A 136 17.20 1.61 -9.53
C THR A 136 16.92 2.63 -8.43
N GLU A 137 17.68 3.73 -8.39
CA GLU A 137 17.39 4.87 -7.49
C GLU A 137 15.96 5.40 -7.68
N ALA A 138 15.44 5.37 -8.91
CA ALA A 138 14.04 5.72 -9.17
C ALA A 138 13.09 4.77 -8.42
N ASN A 139 13.36 3.46 -8.42
CA ASN A 139 12.55 2.51 -7.65
C ASN A 139 12.66 2.75 -6.15
N ALA A 140 13.83 3.16 -5.62
CA ALA A 140 13.97 3.49 -4.21
C ALA A 140 13.06 4.66 -3.81
N LEU A 141 13.02 5.72 -4.63
CA LEU A 141 12.13 6.88 -4.43
C LEU A 141 10.66 6.51 -4.64
N GLU A 142 10.34 5.59 -5.55
CA GLU A 142 8.97 5.10 -5.73
C GLU A 142 8.48 4.22 -4.57
N ILE A 143 9.38 3.47 -3.93
CA ILE A 143 9.09 2.77 -2.69
C ILE A 143 8.85 3.77 -1.56
N GLU A 144 9.67 4.82 -1.44
CA GLU A 144 9.43 5.92 -0.49
C GLU A 144 8.08 6.60 -0.73
N LEU A 145 7.73 6.90 -1.98
CA LEU A 145 6.41 7.42 -2.34
C LEU A 145 5.27 6.48 -1.89
N GLY A 146 5.45 5.17 -2.07
CA GLY A 146 4.52 4.16 -1.57
C GLY A 146 4.41 4.17 -0.04
N VAL A 147 5.54 4.25 0.67
CA VAL A 147 5.57 4.37 2.14
C VAL A 147 4.87 5.65 2.59
N SER A 148 5.07 6.77 1.92
CA SER A 148 4.39 8.05 2.21
C SER A 148 2.87 7.94 2.06
N LEU A 149 2.40 7.35 0.95
CA LEU A 149 0.99 7.05 0.74
C LEU A 149 0.43 6.10 1.79
N ALA A 150 1.18 5.05 2.13
CA ALA A 150 0.82 4.09 3.16
C ALA A 150 0.75 4.74 4.55
N THR A 151 1.68 5.62 4.91
CA THR A 151 1.65 6.39 6.15
C THR A 151 0.36 7.21 6.25
N LEU A 152 0.00 7.94 5.18
CA LEU A 152 -1.23 8.72 5.15
C LEU A 152 -2.47 7.85 5.39
N CYS A 153 -2.64 6.75 4.65
CA CYS A 153 -3.86 5.94 4.75
C CYS A 153 -3.89 5.03 5.98
N ASN A 154 -2.74 4.45 6.37
CA ASN A 154 -2.64 3.56 7.52
C ASN A 154 -2.87 4.34 8.82
N PHE A 155 -2.23 5.50 8.97
CA PHE A 155 -2.39 6.29 10.18
C PHE A 155 -3.76 6.93 10.26
N ALA A 156 -4.33 7.40 9.14
CA ALA A 156 -5.71 7.87 9.12
C ALA A 156 -6.68 6.76 9.57
N ASN A 157 -6.60 5.55 9.01
CA ASN A 157 -7.44 4.43 9.44
C ASN A 157 -7.30 4.09 10.93
N ASN A 158 -6.07 4.04 11.43
CA ASN A 158 -5.81 3.73 12.83
C ASN A 158 -6.33 4.84 13.75
N LEU A 159 -6.10 6.11 13.38
CA LEU A 159 -6.51 7.28 14.16
C LEU A 159 -8.03 7.42 14.22
N THR A 160 -8.73 7.18 13.10
CA THR A 160 -10.20 7.26 13.04
C THR A 160 -10.88 5.95 13.43
N GLN A 161 -10.10 4.90 13.76
CA GLN A 161 -10.58 3.58 14.16
C GLN A 161 -11.63 3.00 13.20
N ASN A 162 -11.40 3.15 11.90
CA ASN A 162 -12.38 2.74 10.90
C ASN A 162 -12.69 1.25 11.01
N GLU A 163 -13.98 0.93 11.06
CA GLU A 163 -14.42 -0.45 10.88
C GLU A 163 -14.06 -0.94 9.49
N MET A 164 -13.70 -2.21 9.40
CA MET A 164 -13.42 -2.86 8.13
C MET A 164 -14.71 -3.00 7.31
N ASN A 165 -14.66 -2.60 6.04
CA ASN A 165 -15.75 -2.81 5.10
C ASN A 165 -16.21 -4.28 5.08
N ALA A 166 -17.52 -4.51 4.99
CA ALA A 166 -18.10 -5.85 4.99
C ALA A 166 -17.51 -6.72 3.86
N GLU A 167 -17.22 -6.13 2.71
CA GLU A 167 -16.65 -6.81 1.55
C GLU A 167 -15.17 -7.24 1.75
N LEU A 168 -14.50 -6.73 2.79
CA LEU A 168 -13.10 -7.05 3.11
C LEU A 168 -12.96 -8.08 4.23
N GLN A 169 -14.05 -8.53 4.83
CA GLN A 169 -14.04 -9.43 6.00
C GLN A 169 -13.35 -10.77 5.74
N ASP A 170 -13.43 -11.28 4.51
CA ASP A 170 -12.75 -12.51 4.09
C ASP A 170 -11.21 -12.36 4.08
N PHE A 171 -10.72 -11.12 4.00
CA PHE A 171 -9.30 -10.80 4.01
C PHE A 171 -8.81 -10.27 5.35
N ARG A 172 -9.60 -10.41 6.42
CA ARG A 172 -9.26 -9.93 7.77
C ARG A 172 -7.84 -10.30 8.16
N TRP A 173 -7.17 -9.38 8.84
CA TRP A 173 -5.81 -9.57 9.31
C TRP A 173 -5.73 -9.10 10.76
N THR A 174 -4.99 -9.84 11.56
CA THR A 174 -4.66 -9.49 12.94
C THR A 174 -3.15 -9.35 13.05
N PRO A 175 -2.62 -8.29 13.69
CA PRO A 175 -1.21 -8.23 14.02
C PRO A 175 -0.79 -9.50 14.75
N THR A 176 0.33 -10.09 14.32
CA THR A 176 0.97 -11.23 14.98
C THR A 176 1.95 -10.75 16.03
#